data_AF-A0AAD6JHP9-F1
#
_entry.id   AF-A0AAD6JHP9-F1
#
_cell.length_a   1.000
_cell.length_b   1.000
_cell.length_c   1.000
_cell.angle_alpha   90.00
_cell.angle_beta   90.00
_cell.angle_gamma   90.00
#
_symmetry.space_group_name_H-M   'P 1'
#
loop_
_entity.id
_entity.type
_entity.pdbx_description
1 polymer ?
#
loop_
_entity_poly.entity_id
_entity_poly.type
_entity_poly.pdbx_seq_one_letter_code
_entity_poly.pdbx_strand_id
1 'polypeptide(L)'
;MASLYFQFALKSLLLVCLFHVSFAARKLNELVQDQPQLLRYHDGALLYGKISVNLIWYGNFKPSQRAIISDFVTSLSVSPSSLKNSQPSVAKWGDQKDAVNIVLTSSDVTVEGFCLNKCGTHGSALGSKSGNIKSRNSRFAYIWVGNSETQCPGYCAWPFHQPIYGPQSPPLVAPNNDVGLDGMVINLASLLAGTATNPFGNGYFQGPKEAPLEAASACPGVYGKGAYPGYAGDLLVDSTTGASYNAHGNNGRKYLLPALYDPSTSACSPLV
;
A
#
# COMPACT_ATOMS: atom_id res chain seq x y z
N MET A 1 -4.13 4.49 -69.87
CA MET A 1 -4.77 3.47 -69.00
C MET A 1 -4.11 3.35 -67.62
N ALA A 2 -2.78 3.43 -67.49
CA ALA A 2 -2.10 3.30 -66.19
C ALA A 2 -2.42 4.40 -65.15
N SER A 3 -2.65 5.65 -65.59
CA SER A 3 -2.94 6.77 -64.69
C SER A 3 -4.30 6.67 -63.98
N LEU A 4 -5.34 6.17 -64.67
CA LEU A 4 -6.65 5.93 -64.03
C LEU A 4 -6.57 4.81 -62.99
N TYR A 5 -5.83 3.74 -63.27
CA TYR A 5 -5.64 2.62 -62.34
C TYR A 5 -4.98 3.06 -61.04
N PHE A 6 -3.98 3.94 -61.12
CA PHE A 6 -3.28 4.45 -59.96
C PHE A 6 -4.18 5.33 -59.06
N GLN A 7 -5.03 6.16 -59.67
CA GLN A 7 -5.99 6.97 -58.90
C GLN A 7 -7.08 6.13 -58.21
N PHE A 8 -7.56 5.07 -58.86
CA PHE A 8 -8.52 4.15 -58.25
C PHE A 8 -7.89 3.32 -57.12
N ALA A 9 -6.65 2.88 -57.27
CA ALA A 9 -5.92 2.15 -56.23
C ALA A 9 -5.65 3.04 -55.01
N LEU A 10 -5.22 4.29 -55.21
CA LEU A 10 -4.94 5.24 -54.12
C LEU A 10 -6.20 5.61 -53.32
N LYS A 11 -7.33 5.83 -54.01
CA LYS A 11 -8.62 6.09 -53.36
C LYS A 11 -9.13 4.87 -52.58
N SER A 12 -8.95 3.67 -53.12
CA SER A 12 -9.33 2.42 -52.44
C SER A 12 -8.48 2.19 -51.18
N LEU A 13 -7.18 2.48 -51.24
CA LEU A 13 -6.28 2.37 -50.09
C LEU A 13 -6.64 3.39 -48.99
N LEU A 14 -6.91 4.65 -49.36
CA LEU A 14 -7.37 5.69 -48.43
C LEU A 14 -8.71 5.33 -47.77
N LEU A 15 -9.65 4.73 -48.53
CA LEU A 15 -10.92 4.27 -47.98
C LEU A 15 -10.71 3.15 -46.94
N VAL A 16 -9.88 2.14 -47.27
CA VAL A 16 -9.56 1.03 -46.36
C VAL A 16 -8.90 1.53 -45.07
N CYS A 17 -8.00 2.51 -45.16
CA CYS A 17 -7.39 3.15 -43.98
C CYS A 17 -8.42 3.87 -43.10
N LEU A 18 -9.34 4.65 -43.70
CA LEU A 18 -10.39 5.35 -42.95
C LEU A 18 -11.39 4.38 -42.29
N PHE A 19 -11.68 3.24 -42.93
CA PHE A 19 -12.48 2.17 -42.33
C PHE A 19 -11.74 1.49 -41.17
N HIS A 20 -10.44 1.18 -41.30
CA HIS A 20 -9.65 0.60 -40.19
C HIS A 20 -9.54 1.53 -38.97
N VAL A 21 -9.37 2.84 -39.19
CA VAL A 21 -9.35 3.83 -38.09
C VAL A 21 -10.71 3.91 -37.40
N SER A 22 -11.82 3.78 -38.13
CA SER A 22 -13.17 3.80 -37.58
C SER A 22 -13.52 2.53 -36.78
N PHE A 23 -12.95 1.37 -37.13
CA PHE A 23 -13.08 0.14 -36.35
C PHE A 23 -12.17 0.13 -35.11
N ALA A 24 -10.98 0.72 -35.17
CA ALA A 24 -10.09 0.85 -34.01
C ALA A 24 -10.65 1.81 -32.94
N ALA A 25 -11.33 2.89 -33.35
CA ALA A 25 -11.91 3.87 -32.43
C ALA A 25 -13.16 3.37 -31.67
N ARG A 26 -13.78 2.25 -32.07
CA ARG A 26 -15.00 1.73 -31.45
C ARG A 26 -14.78 0.67 -30.36
N LYS A 27 -13.52 0.41 -29.96
CA LYS A 27 -13.19 -0.61 -28.94
C LYS A 27 -12.51 -0.05 -27.68
N LEU A 28 -12.83 1.19 -27.30
CA LEU A 28 -12.43 1.80 -26.02
C LEU A 28 -13.66 2.27 -25.22
N ASN A 29 -14.57 1.33 -24.96
CA ASN A 29 -15.54 1.44 -23.86
C ASN A 29 -15.84 0.00 -23.43
N GLU A 30 -14.80 -0.69 -22.97
CA GLU A 30 -15.04 -1.80 -22.06
C GLU A 30 -15.44 -1.14 -20.74
N LEU A 31 -16.75 -1.15 -20.45
CA LEU A 31 -17.23 -1.07 -19.09
C LEU A 31 -16.49 -2.19 -18.36
N VAL A 32 -15.47 -1.85 -17.58
CA VAL A 32 -14.87 -2.78 -16.62
C VAL A 32 -16.03 -3.19 -15.73
N GLN A 33 -16.57 -4.36 -16.04
CA GLN A 33 -17.61 -4.97 -15.25
C GLN A 33 -16.92 -5.31 -13.95
N ASP A 34 -17.26 -4.54 -12.91
CA ASP A 34 -16.67 -4.65 -11.57
C ASP A 34 -16.89 -6.10 -11.13
N GLN A 35 -15.88 -6.94 -11.33
CA GLN A 35 -15.90 -8.31 -10.87
C GLN A 35 -15.96 -8.16 -9.35
N PRO A 36 -16.99 -8.67 -8.65
CA PRO A 36 -17.06 -8.50 -7.20
C PRO A 36 -15.74 -9.02 -6.64
N GLN A 37 -14.95 -8.11 -6.06
CA GLN A 37 -13.59 -8.36 -5.58
C GLN A 37 -13.64 -9.26 -4.35
N LEU A 38 -14.07 -10.49 -4.52
CA LEU A 38 -14.26 -11.41 -3.43
C LEU A 38 -12.89 -11.91 -2.97
N LEU A 39 -12.34 -11.30 -1.92
CA LEU A 39 -11.20 -11.85 -1.20
C LEU A 39 -11.56 -13.22 -0.65
N ARG A 40 -10.90 -14.26 -1.15
CA ARG A 40 -11.13 -15.64 -0.72
C ARG A 40 -10.15 -15.99 0.39
N TYR A 41 -10.64 -16.74 1.37
CA TYR A 41 -9.79 -17.38 2.36
C TYR A 41 -9.29 -18.72 1.82
N HIS A 42 -7.99 -18.98 1.95
CA HIS A 42 -7.34 -20.19 1.43
C HIS A 42 -6.84 -21.11 2.56
N ASP A 43 -7.54 -21.12 3.70
CA ASP A 43 -7.28 -21.96 4.87
C ASP A 43 -5.86 -21.82 5.48
N GLY A 44 -5.18 -20.71 5.20
CA GLY A 44 -3.86 -20.40 5.75
C GLY A 44 -3.91 -19.67 7.08
N ALA A 45 -2.72 -19.46 7.65
CA ALA A 45 -2.62 -18.78 8.94
C ALA A 45 -2.97 -17.30 8.82
N LEU A 46 -3.57 -16.76 9.88
CA LEU A 46 -3.83 -15.34 10.10
C LEU A 46 -3.06 -14.92 11.36
N LEU A 47 -2.64 -13.65 11.43
CA LEU A 47 -2.08 -13.12 12.67
C LEU A 47 -3.20 -12.50 13.50
N TYR A 48 -3.38 -12.99 14.72
CA TYR A 48 -4.37 -12.49 15.66
C TYR A 48 -3.86 -12.61 17.10
N GLY A 49 -4.44 -11.83 18.01
CA GLY A 49 -4.02 -11.77 19.41
C GLY A 49 -2.82 -10.86 19.63
N LYS A 50 -1.92 -11.23 20.55
CA LYS A 50 -0.79 -10.40 20.94
C LYS A 50 0.40 -10.62 20.01
N ILE A 51 0.58 -9.71 19.06
CA ILE A 51 1.66 -9.75 18.07
C ILE A 51 2.81 -8.85 18.51
N SER A 52 4.05 -9.33 18.40
CA SER A 52 5.24 -8.51 18.64
C SER A 52 5.63 -7.77 17.37
N VAL A 53 5.84 -6.46 17.44
CA VAL A 53 6.25 -5.65 16.30
C VAL A 53 7.66 -5.10 16.55
N ASN A 54 8.58 -5.36 15.62
CA ASN A 54 9.96 -4.88 15.68
C ASN A 54 10.21 -3.88 14.56
N LEU A 55 10.66 -2.67 14.89
CA LEU A 55 11.01 -1.63 13.91
C LEU A 55 12.51 -1.63 13.63
N ILE A 56 12.85 -1.64 12.34
CA ILE A 56 14.22 -1.71 11.82
C ILE A 56 14.42 -0.51 10.90
N TRP A 57 15.37 0.35 11.22
CA TRP A 57 15.57 1.62 10.51
C TRP A 57 16.86 1.58 9.69
N TYR A 58 16.77 1.88 8.40
CA TYR A 58 17.92 2.01 7.50
C TYR A 58 17.98 3.41 6.89
N GLY A 59 19.17 4.01 6.96
CA GLY A 59 19.46 5.37 6.49
C GLY A 59 19.15 6.46 7.51
N ASN A 60 19.13 7.71 7.05
CA ASN A 60 19.10 8.91 7.88
C ASN A 60 17.69 9.43 8.18
N PHE A 61 16.97 8.76 9.07
CA PHE A 61 15.72 9.30 9.65
C PHE A 61 15.97 10.36 10.72
N LYS A 62 15.27 11.49 10.64
CA LYS A 62 15.21 12.48 11.73
C LYS A 62 14.49 11.90 12.96
N PRO A 63 14.79 12.36 14.19
CA PRO A 63 14.04 11.94 15.37
C PRO A 63 12.53 12.17 15.26
N SER A 64 12.10 13.29 14.65
CA SER A 64 10.69 13.58 14.39
C SER A 64 10.04 12.57 13.44
N GLN A 65 10.76 12.12 12.42
CA GLN A 65 10.27 11.12 11.46
C GLN A 65 10.12 9.75 12.12
N ARG A 66 11.10 9.35 12.95
CA ARG A 66 11.00 8.11 13.72
C ARG A 66 9.81 8.12 14.68
N ALA A 67 9.54 9.28 15.29
CA ALA A 67 8.41 9.45 16.19
C ALA A 67 7.06 9.24 15.47
N ILE A 68 6.87 9.77 14.25
CA ILE A 68 5.62 9.60 13.48
C ILE A 68 5.23 8.13 13.31
N ILE A 69 6.16 7.28 12.87
CA ILE A 69 5.89 5.84 12.66
C ILE A 69 5.81 5.07 13.98
N SER A 70 6.65 5.41 14.96
CA SER A 70 6.62 4.74 16.27
C SER A 70 5.30 5.02 17.01
N ASP A 71 4.83 6.28 16.97
CA ASP A 71 3.54 6.68 17.50
C ASP A 71 2.41 5.96 16.76
N PHE A 72 2.49 5.82 15.43
CA PHE A 72 1.51 5.08 14.64
C PHE A 72 1.41 3.62 15.10
N VAL A 73 2.54 2.92 15.17
CA VAL A 73 2.60 1.50 15.56
C VAL A 73 2.11 1.30 17.00
N THR A 74 2.44 2.22 17.91
CA THR A 74 1.93 2.14 19.29
C THR A 74 0.44 2.50 19.39
N SER A 75 -0.11 3.29 18.47
CA SER A 75 -1.55 3.60 18.41
C SER A 75 -2.40 2.38 18.07
N LEU A 76 -1.81 1.38 17.39
CA LEU A 76 -2.47 0.11 17.08
C LEU A 76 -2.52 -0.85 18.29
N SER A 77 -1.79 -0.53 19.38
CA SER A 77 -1.72 -1.37 20.56
C SER A 77 -2.83 -1.02 21.56
N VAL A 78 -3.60 -2.03 21.97
CA VAL A 78 -4.74 -1.89 22.92
C VAL A 78 -4.29 -1.47 24.34
N SER A 79 -2.99 -1.58 24.67
CA SER A 79 -2.43 -1.14 25.95
C SER A 79 -1.10 -0.40 25.76
N PRO A 80 -0.92 0.79 26.36
CA PRO A 80 0.36 1.48 26.45
C PRO A 80 1.25 0.81 27.52
N SER A 81 1.46 -0.51 27.42
CA SER A 81 2.40 -1.20 28.31
C SER A 81 3.74 -1.28 27.60
N SER A 82 4.57 -0.26 27.88
CA SER A 82 6.02 -0.23 27.74
C SER A 82 6.60 -1.08 26.60
N LEU A 83 6.98 -0.43 25.50
CA LEU A 83 8.10 -0.91 24.70
C LEU A 83 9.28 -1.07 25.65
N LYS A 84 9.50 -2.27 26.19
CA LYS A 84 10.74 -2.56 26.90
C LYS A 84 11.84 -2.34 25.88
N ASN A 85 12.74 -1.41 26.20
CA ASN A 85 13.90 -1.05 25.40
C ASN A 85 14.93 -2.19 25.30
N SER A 86 14.50 -3.45 25.42
CA SER A 86 15.24 -4.62 25.02
C SER A 86 14.98 -4.82 23.54
N GLN A 87 15.69 -4.09 22.68
CA GLN A 87 15.87 -4.52 21.30
C GLN A 87 16.52 -5.91 21.37
N PRO A 88 15.83 -7.01 21.01
CA PRO A 88 16.52 -8.27 20.82
C PRO A 88 17.63 -8.01 19.78
N SER A 89 18.79 -8.65 19.91
CA SER A 89 19.73 -8.64 18.79
C SER A 89 18.99 -9.12 17.53
N VAL A 90 19.31 -8.59 16.36
CA VAL A 90 18.67 -8.96 15.07
C VAL A 90 18.56 -10.48 14.91
N ALA A 91 19.52 -11.22 15.47
CA ALA A 91 19.54 -12.69 15.52
C ALA A 91 18.33 -13.35 16.23
N LYS A 92 17.68 -12.67 17.19
CA LYS A 92 16.55 -13.19 17.98
C LYS A 92 15.17 -12.86 17.38
N TRP A 93 15.10 -12.06 16.32
CA TRP A 93 13.83 -11.68 15.69
C TRP A 93 13.16 -12.83 14.92
N GLY A 94 13.93 -13.84 14.51
CA GLY A 94 13.40 -15.07 13.90
C GLY A 94 12.89 -16.11 14.91
N ASP A 95 13.13 -15.88 16.21
CA ASP A 95 12.80 -16.81 17.30
C ASP A 95 11.49 -16.45 18.01
N GLN A 96 10.94 -15.26 17.74
CA GLN A 96 9.67 -14.82 18.31
C GLN A 96 8.51 -15.47 17.56
N LYS A 97 7.76 -16.32 18.28
CA LYS A 97 6.45 -16.79 17.82
C LYS A 97 5.52 -15.57 17.75
N ASP A 98 4.81 -15.40 16.64
CA ASP A 98 3.83 -14.33 16.44
C ASP A 98 4.45 -12.91 16.45
N ALA A 99 5.48 -12.70 15.61
CA ALA A 99 6.14 -11.42 15.43
C ALA A 99 6.16 -10.93 13.97
N VAL A 100 6.11 -9.61 13.80
CA VAL A 100 6.25 -8.92 12.52
C VAL A 100 7.45 -7.98 12.58
N ASN A 101 8.41 -8.20 11.68
CA ASN A 101 9.60 -7.36 11.55
C ASN A 101 9.39 -6.31 10.45
N ILE A 102 9.42 -5.03 10.79
CA ILE A 102 9.13 -3.92 9.88
C ILE A 102 10.42 -3.17 9.57
N VAL A 103 10.86 -3.25 8.32
CA VAL A 103 12.03 -2.56 7.77
C VAL A 103 11.58 -1.24 7.14
N LEU A 104 12.15 -0.14 7.61
CA LEU A 104 11.85 1.21 7.16
C LEU A 104 13.12 1.81 6.55
N THR A 105 13.05 2.24 5.29
CA THR A 105 14.17 2.89 4.59
C THR A 105 13.88 4.38 4.40
N SER A 106 14.81 5.24 4.81
CA SER A 106 14.69 6.69 4.63
C SER A 106 14.90 7.10 3.18
N SER A 107 14.66 8.38 2.90
CA SER A 107 14.66 8.94 1.54
C SER A 107 16.04 8.97 0.88
N ASP A 108 17.12 8.77 1.65
CA ASP A 108 18.49 8.63 1.17
C ASP A 108 18.91 7.17 0.87
N VAL A 109 18.00 6.21 1.02
CA VAL A 109 18.27 4.78 0.73
C VAL A 109 17.57 4.37 -0.56
N THR A 110 18.35 3.86 -1.51
CA THR A 110 17.84 3.26 -2.74
C THR A 110 17.58 1.78 -2.54
N VAL A 111 16.37 1.32 -2.89
CA VAL A 111 15.99 -0.09 -2.85
C VAL A 111 15.51 -0.52 -4.23
N GLU A 112 15.93 -1.70 -4.68
CA GLU A 112 15.54 -2.24 -5.98
C GLU A 112 14.02 -2.40 -6.10
N GLY A 113 13.46 -1.83 -7.17
CA GLY A 113 12.03 -1.87 -7.44
C GLY A 113 11.19 -0.90 -6.62
N PHE A 114 11.77 -0.16 -5.67
CA PHE A 114 11.09 0.98 -5.05
C PHE A 114 10.73 2.01 -6.10
N CYS A 115 9.56 2.64 -6.00
CA CYS A 115 9.09 3.66 -6.94
C CYS A 115 8.83 3.20 -8.39
N LEU A 116 9.02 1.91 -8.72
CA LEU A 116 8.65 1.37 -10.02
C LEU A 116 7.24 0.80 -9.99
N ASN A 117 7.00 -0.17 -9.11
CA ASN A 117 5.70 -0.84 -9.00
C ASN A 117 5.26 -1.04 -7.54
N LYS A 118 6.04 -0.56 -6.56
CA LYS A 118 5.78 -0.77 -5.14
C LYS A 118 6.33 0.36 -4.28
N CYS A 119 5.62 0.61 -3.19
CA CYS A 119 6.01 1.54 -2.12
C CYS A 119 6.46 0.81 -0.85
N GLY A 120 6.25 -0.50 -0.83
CA GLY A 120 6.62 -1.44 0.21
C GLY A 120 6.19 -2.85 -0.19
N THR A 121 6.50 -3.83 0.66
CA THR A 121 6.09 -5.22 0.49
C THR A 121 5.94 -5.87 1.85
N HIS A 122 5.10 -6.89 1.94
CA HIS A 122 5.16 -7.83 3.05
C HIS A 122 5.49 -9.22 2.54
N GLY A 123 5.92 -10.09 3.43
CA GLY A 123 6.33 -11.45 3.10
C GLY A 123 6.67 -12.25 4.34
N SER A 124 7.23 -13.43 4.12
CA SER A 124 7.68 -14.28 5.21
C SER A 124 9.01 -14.94 4.93
N ALA A 125 9.74 -15.22 6.01
CA ALA A 125 11.02 -15.90 5.95
C ALA A 125 11.09 -17.00 7.01
N LEU A 126 12.01 -17.95 6.80
CA LEU A 126 12.30 -18.99 7.77
C LEU A 126 13.23 -18.41 8.86
N GLY A 127 12.91 -18.70 10.12
CA GLY A 127 13.76 -18.42 11.27
C GLY A 127 15.09 -19.18 11.19
N SER A 128 16.11 -18.61 11.85
CA SER A 128 17.46 -19.18 11.88
C SER A 128 17.50 -20.50 12.66
N LYS A 129 18.27 -21.47 12.19
CA LYS A 129 18.58 -22.71 12.94
C LYS A 129 19.62 -22.50 14.05
N SER A 130 20.16 -21.29 14.19
CA SER A 130 21.32 -21.02 15.05
C SER A 130 20.90 -20.62 16.46
N GLY A 131 20.72 -21.62 17.31
CA GLY A 131 20.45 -21.51 18.74
C GLY A 131 20.07 -22.87 19.33
N ASN A 132 20.29 -23.10 20.63
CA ASN A 132 19.90 -24.33 21.34
C ASN A 132 18.37 -24.60 21.41
N ILE A 133 17.58 -23.92 20.57
CA ILE A 133 16.14 -24.06 20.50
C ILE A 133 15.83 -24.98 19.32
N LYS A 134 15.40 -26.21 19.62
CA LYS A 134 14.92 -27.22 18.65
C LYS A 134 13.59 -26.82 17.99
N SER A 135 13.39 -25.55 17.61
CA SER A 135 12.20 -25.10 16.89
C SER A 135 12.38 -25.45 15.41
N ARG A 136 11.91 -26.63 15.03
CA ARG A 136 11.84 -27.01 13.62
C ARG A 136 10.85 -26.08 12.92
N ASN A 137 11.33 -25.25 11.98
CA ASN A 137 10.53 -24.45 11.04
C ASN A 137 9.67 -23.33 11.65
N SER A 138 10.23 -22.42 12.47
CA SER A 138 9.53 -21.14 12.72
C SER A 138 9.56 -20.29 11.44
N ARG A 139 8.40 -19.86 10.94
CA ARG A 139 8.29 -18.78 9.94
C ARG A 139 7.96 -17.49 10.67
N PHE A 140 8.50 -16.38 10.20
CA PHE A 140 8.13 -15.04 10.68
C PHE A 140 7.69 -14.18 9.50
N ALA A 141 6.78 -13.25 9.76
CA ALA A 141 6.35 -12.27 8.78
C ALA A 141 7.23 -11.02 8.85
N TYR A 142 7.41 -10.36 7.72
CA TYR A 142 8.13 -9.09 7.65
C TYR A 142 7.45 -8.13 6.68
N ILE A 143 7.67 -6.84 6.92
CA ILE A 143 7.21 -5.74 6.08
C ILE A 143 8.43 -4.90 5.73
N TRP A 144 8.49 -4.37 4.52
CA TRP A 144 9.38 -3.27 4.15
C TRP A 144 8.57 -2.11 3.58
N VAL A 145 8.87 -0.87 3.99
CA VAL A 145 8.29 0.37 3.44
C VAL A 145 9.41 1.38 3.23
N GLY A 146 9.39 2.06 2.08
CA GLY A 146 10.35 3.11 1.75
C GLY A 146 9.76 4.51 1.84
N ASN A 147 10.57 5.48 2.29
CA ASN A 147 10.25 6.89 2.20
C ASN A 147 10.42 7.38 0.75
N SER A 148 9.32 7.80 0.13
CA SER A 148 9.27 8.19 -1.28
C SER A 148 9.56 9.67 -1.55
N GLU A 149 9.75 10.47 -0.50
CA GLU A 149 9.87 11.94 -0.54
C GLU A 149 10.78 12.47 -1.66
N THR A 150 11.93 11.82 -1.88
CA THR A 150 12.95 12.26 -2.85
C THR A 150 12.94 11.48 -4.17
N GLN A 151 12.25 10.34 -4.24
CA GLN A 151 12.31 9.42 -5.38
C GLN A 151 11.03 9.39 -6.20
N CYS A 152 9.86 9.32 -5.54
CA CYS A 152 8.56 9.23 -6.22
C CYS A 152 7.38 9.67 -5.33
N PRO A 153 7.39 10.89 -4.77
CA PRO A 153 6.34 11.30 -3.85
C PRO A 153 4.94 11.26 -4.52
N GLY A 154 4.85 11.56 -5.82
CA GLY A 154 3.61 11.46 -6.58
C GLY A 154 3.11 10.03 -6.86
N TYR A 155 3.87 8.99 -6.52
CA TYR A 155 3.40 7.61 -6.65
C TYR A 155 3.04 7.03 -5.28
N CYS A 156 3.89 7.22 -4.28
CA CYS A 156 3.76 6.54 -2.99
C CYS A 156 3.24 7.42 -1.84
N ALA A 157 3.10 8.73 -2.04
CA ALA A 157 2.58 9.66 -1.04
C ALA A 157 1.27 10.33 -1.45
N TRP A 158 0.58 9.82 -2.47
CA TRP A 158 -0.79 10.26 -2.75
C TRP A 158 -1.71 9.91 -1.55
N PRO A 159 -2.54 10.83 -1.03
CA PRO A 159 -2.99 12.08 -1.65
C PRO A 159 -2.24 13.35 -1.19
N PHE A 160 -1.09 13.23 -0.52
CA PHE A 160 -0.31 14.35 0.00
C PHE A 160 0.70 14.95 -0.99
N HIS A 161 0.81 14.35 -2.18
CA HIS A 161 1.60 14.88 -3.29
C HIS A 161 0.84 14.74 -4.61
N GLN A 162 1.15 15.61 -5.58
CA GLN A 162 0.58 15.56 -6.92
C GLN A 162 0.86 14.20 -7.56
N PRO A 163 -0.15 13.46 -8.04
CA PRO A 163 0.06 12.14 -8.60
C PRO A 163 0.74 12.20 -9.98
N ILE A 164 1.61 11.23 -10.27
CA ILE A 164 2.35 11.18 -11.56
C ILE A 164 1.41 10.93 -12.74
N TYR A 165 0.31 10.22 -12.51
CA TYR A 165 -0.71 9.88 -13.50
C TYR A 165 -2.11 9.94 -12.87
N GLY A 166 -3.14 9.96 -13.71
CA GLY A 166 -4.53 10.08 -13.25
C GLY A 166 -4.94 11.52 -12.92
N PRO A 167 -6.09 11.70 -12.24
CA PRO A 167 -6.63 13.02 -11.95
C PRO A 167 -5.67 13.90 -11.15
N GLN A 168 -5.53 15.15 -11.61
CA GLN A 168 -4.53 16.09 -11.11
C GLN A 168 -5.07 17.02 -10.01
N SER A 169 -5.95 16.50 -9.15
CA SER A 169 -6.52 17.24 -8.01
C SER A 169 -5.41 17.78 -7.10
N PRO A 170 -5.58 18.99 -6.50
CA PRO A 170 -4.61 19.54 -5.57
C PRO A 170 -4.30 18.56 -4.42
N PRO A 171 -3.04 18.44 -3.99
CA PRO A 171 -2.69 17.56 -2.88
C PRO A 171 -3.33 17.99 -1.56
N LEU A 172 -3.67 17.01 -0.73
CA LEU A 172 -4.12 17.24 0.64
C LEU A 172 -2.94 17.67 1.52
N VAL A 173 -3.23 18.42 2.57
CA VAL A 173 -2.23 18.76 3.58
C VAL A 173 -1.97 17.54 4.47
N ALA A 174 -0.71 17.17 4.61
CA ALA A 174 -0.27 15.99 5.35
C ALA A 174 -0.42 16.18 6.88
N PRO A 175 -1.02 15.23 7.62
CA PRO A 175 -1.37 15.39 9.03
C PRO A 175 -0.20 15.50 9.99
N ASN A 176 0.99 15.03 9.61
CA ASN A 176 2.19 15.16 10.42
C ASN A 176 3.21 16.16 9.86
N ASN A 177 2.79 16.98 8.88
CA ASN A 177 3.63 17.95 8.18
C ASN A 177 4.89 17.32 7.57
N ASP A 178 4.79 16.06 7.15
CA ASP A 178 5.87 15.33 6.48
C ASP A 178 5.25 14.38 5.45
N VAL A 179 5.22 14.83 4.18
CA VAL A 179 4.62 14.11 3.06
C VAL A 179 5.20 12.71 2.89
N GLY A 180 6.52 12.57 3.06
CA GLY A 180 7.21 11.30 2.93
C GLY A 180 6.75 10.31 3.99
N LEU A 181 6.73 10.73 5.25
CA LEU A 181 6.37 9.89 6.38
C LEU A 181 4.86 9.61 6.45
N ASP A 182 4.02 10.58 6.11
CA ASP A 182 2.57 10.37 6.02
C ASP A 182 2.21 9.40 4.87
N GLY A 183 2.94 9.47 3.75
CA GLY A 183 2.88 8.45 2.70
C GLY A 183 3.36 7.07 3.18
N MET A 184 4.44 7.00 3.96
CA MET A 184 4.89 5.74 4.57
C MET A 184 3.82 5.14 5.50
N VAL A 185 3.11 5.95 6.28
CA VAL A 185 2.03 5.46 7.16
C VAL A 185 0.91 4.79 6.36
N ILE A 186 0.45 5.41 5.26
CA ILE A 186 -0.56 4.83 4.37
C ILE A 186 -0.12 3.44 3.89
N ASN A 187 1.09 3.35 3.35
CA ASN A 187 1.63 2.09 2.82
C ASN A 187 1.83 1.05 3.92
N LEU A 188 2.33 1.48 5.08
CA LEU A 188 2.53 0.61 6.23
C LEU A 188 1.20 0.06 6.76
N ALA A 189 0.16 0.87 6.85
CA ALA A 189 -1.17 0.44 7.26
C ALA A 189 -1.76 -0.59 6.28
N SER A 190 -1.62 -0.34 4.98
CA SER A 190 -2.02 -1.29 3.94
C SER A 190 -1.31 -2.63 4.09
N LEU A 191 0.02 -2.60 4.28
CA LEU A 191 0.83 -3.81 4.39
C LEU A 191 0.61 -4.54 5.71
N LEU A 192 0.35 -3.83 6.82
CA LEU A 192 -0.02 -4.46 8.09
C LEU A 192 -1.34 -5.23 7.97
N ALA A 193 -2.34 -4.68 7.25
CA ALA A 193 -3.58 -5.39 6.99
C ALA A 193 -3.35 -6.64 6.12
N GLY A 194 -2.53 -6.54 5.08
CA GLY A 194 -2.10 -7.68 4.26
C GLY A 194 -1.36 -8.73 5.09
N THR A 195 -0.41 -8.33 5.93
CA THR A 195 0.35 -9.23 6.80
C THR A 195 -0.52 -9.90 7.86
N ALA A 196 -1.52 -9.20 8.41
CA ALA A 196 -2.43 -9.79 9.39
C ALA A 196 -3.35 -10.84 8.74
N THR A 197 -3.82 -10.57 7.52
CA THR A 197 -4.80 -11.42 6.82
C THR A 197 -4.18 -12.45 5.89
N ASN A 198 -2.91 -12.31 5.52
CA ASN A 198 -2.19 -13.19 4.60
C ASN A 198 -0.66 -13.24 4.88
N PRO A 199 -0.21 -13.52 6.12
CA PRO A 199 1.20 -13.46 6.52
C PRO A 199 2.14 -14.37 5.71
N PHE A 200 1.62 -15.49 5.18
CA PHE A 200 2.42 -16.53 4.52
C PHE A 200 1.97 -16.84 3.08
N GLY A 201 1.16 -15.97 2.46
CA GLY A 201 0.70 -16.14 1.07
C GLY A 201 -0.33 -17.27 0.87
N ASN A 202 -1.08 -17.60 1.92
CA ASN A 202 -2.16 -18.59 1.91
C ASN A 202 -3.37 -18.20 2.79
N GLY A 203 -3.49 -16.95 3.24
CA GLY A 203 -4.61 -16.42 4.01
C GLY A 203 -5.73 -15.88 3.12
N TYR A 204 -6.07 -14.60 3.25
CA TYR A 204 -7.03 -13.91 2.38
C TYR A 204 -6.36 -13.24 1.19
N PHE A 205 -6.68 -13.67 -0.03
CA PHE A 205 -6.26 -12.97 -1.25
C PHE A 205 -7.08 -13.37 -2.48
N GLN A 206 -6.95 -12.60 -3.55
CA GLN A 206 -7.48 -12.89 -4.89
C GLN A 206 -6.40 -12.64 -5.96
N GLY A 207 -6.40 -13.42 -7.04
CA GLY A 207 -5.41 -13.29 -8.12
C GLY A 207 -4.13 -14.12 -7.91
N PRO A 208 -3.08 -13.90 -8.72
CA PRO A 208 -1.82 -14.63 -8.64
C PRO A 208 -1.08 -14.32 -7.33
N LYS A 209 -0.33 -15.29 -6.80
CA LYS A 209 0.39 -15.14 -5.51
C LYS A 209 1.53 -14.12 -5.58
N GLU A 210 2.01 -13.84 -6.79
CA GLU A 210 3.09 -12.90 -7.08
C GLU A 210 2.59 -11.44 -7.04
N ALA A 211 1.28 -11.22 -7.20
CA ALA A 211 0.64 -9.91 -7.13
C ALA A 211 -0.81 -10.05 -6.59
N PRO A 212 -0.97 -10.46 -5.32
CA PRO A 212 -2.29 -10.71 -4.76
C PRO A 212 -3.04 -9.41 -4.47
N LEU A 213 -4.34 -9.41 -4.78
CA LEU A 213 -5.27 -8.46 -4.20
C LEU A 213 -5.60 -8.92 -2.77
N GLU A 214 -5.44 -8.03 -1.79
CA GLU A 214 -5.56 -8.29 -0.36
C GLU A 214 -6.45 -7.23 0.31
N ALA A 215 -6.65 -7.34 1.63
CA ALA A 215 -7.60 -6.53 2.39
C ALA A 215 -7.56 -5.02 2.08
N ALA A 216 -6.38 -4.41 2.05
CA ALA A 216 -6.22 -2.99 1.76
C ALA A 216 -5.96 -2.70 0.28
N SER A 217 -5.24 -3.58 -0.44
CA SER A 217 -4.94 -3.35 -1.86
C SER A 217 -6.17 -3.52 -2.77
N ALA A 218 -7.24 -4.17 -2.28
CA ALA A 218 -8.57 -4.15 -2.86
C ALA A 218 -9.23 -2.75 -2.87
N CYS A 219 -8.77 -1.83 -2.02
CA CYS A 219 -9.38 -0.51 -1.82
C CYS A 219 -8.44 0.64 -2.19
N PRO A 220 -7.83 0.64 -3.40
CA PRO A 220 -6.82 1.61 -3.75
C PRO A 220 -7.40 3.03 -3.72
N GLY A 221 -6.80 3.88 -2.88
CA GLY A 221 -7.14 5.29 -2.77
C GLY A 221 -8.50 5.60 -2.12
N VAL A 222 -9.15 4.62 -1.51
CA VAL A 222 -10.37 4.83 -0.71
C VAL A 222 -9.94 5.12 0.73
N TYR A 223 -10.11 6.37 1.17
CA TYR A 223 -9.77 6.78 2.55
C TYR A 223 -10.98 7.29 3.35
N GLY A 224 -11.98 7.82 2.68
CA GLY A 224 -13.25 8.23 3.27
C GLY A 224 -14.44 7.82 2.40
N LYS A 225 -15.65 7.99 2.94
CA LYS A 225 -16.88 7.75 2.20
C LYS A 225 -16.93 8.55 0.88
N GLY A 226 -17.48 7.94 -0.17
CA GLY A 226 -17.64 8.60 -1.46
C GLY A 226 -16.35 8.81 -2.26
N ALA A 227 -15.23 8.19 -1.87
CA ALA A 227 -13.99 8.24 -2.64
C ALA A 227 -14.18 7.76 -4.08
N TYR A 228 -13.46 8.38 -5.01
CA TYR A 228 -13.42 8.04 -6.43
C TYR A 228 -12.05 8.47 -6.99
N PRO A 229 -11.65 8.06 -8.22
CA PRO A 229 -10.35 8.45 -8.76
C PRO A 229 -10.12 9.97 -8.72
N GLY A 230 -9.09 10.41 -8.00
CA GLY A 230 -8.78 11.83 -7.80
C GLY A 230 -9.38 12.48 -6.55
N TYR A 231 -10.21 11.78 -5.79
CA TYR A 231 -10.84 12.26 -4.57
C TYR A 231 -10.75 11.19 -3.47
N ALA A 232 -10.07 11.54 -2.38
CA ALA A 232 -9.79 10.62 -1.26
C ALA A 232 -11.02 10.20 -0.45
N GLY A 233 -12.17 10.85 -0.67
CA GLY A 233 -13.39 10.68 0.11
C GLY A 233 -13.62 11.83 1.09
N ASP A 234 -14.75 11.76 1.80
CA ASP A 234 -15.11 12.69 2.86
C ASP A 234 -14.18 12.47 4.07
N LEU A 235 -13.17 13.34 4.23
CA LEU A 235 -12.16 13.24 5.29
C LEU A 235 -12.40 14.29 6.39
N LEU A 236 -11.87 14.00 7.59
CA LEU A 236 -11.77 14.99 8.64
C LEU A 236 -10.67 15.98 8.28
N VAL A 237 -10.88 17.26 8.62
CA VAL A 237 -9.91 18.33 8.40
C VAL A 237 -9.54 18.98 9.72
N ASP A 238 -8.24 19.12 9.99
CA ASP A 238 -7.74 19.90 11.11
C ASP A 238 -7.96 21.39 10.84
N SER A 239 -8.73 22.06 11.70
CA SER A 239 -9.08 23.48 11.52
C SER A 239 -7.90 24.44 11.67
N THR A 240 -6.81 24.01 12.30
CA THR A 240 -5.61 24.83 12.55
C THR A 240 -4.60 24.66 11.43
N THR A 241 -4.35 23.41 11.00
CA THR A 241 -3.31 23.11 10.01
C THR A 241 -3.85 22.92 8.59
N GLY A 242 -5.16 22.70 8.44
CA GLY A 242 -5.78 22.30 7.17
C GLY A 242 -5.54 20.83 6.80
N ALA A 243 -4.89 20.05 7.67
CA ALA A 243 -4.53 18.67 7.36
C ALA A 243 -5.73 17.74 7.26
N SER A 244 -5.70 16.83 6.29
CA SER A 244 -6.74 15.82 6.08
C SER A 244 -6.37 14.48 6.73
N TYR A 245 -7.30 13.87 7.45
CA TYR A 245 -7.07 12.62 8.19
C TYR A 245 -8.37 11.83 8.38
N ASN A 246 -8.26 10.56 8.77
CA ASN A 246 -9.40 9.71 9.15
C ASN A 246 -9.16 8.88 10.42
N ALA A 247 -7.97 8.99 11.03
CA ALA A 247 -7.62 8.27 12.23
C ALA A 247 -6.90 9.17 13.24
N HIS A 248 -7.22 8.97 14.52
CA HIS A 248 -6.51 9.55 15.65
C HIS A 248 -5.47 8.57 16.18
N GLY A 249 -4.26 9.06 16.41
CA GLY A 249 -3.17 8.32 17.02
C GLY A 249 -2.80 8.83 18.42
N ASN A 250 -1.87 8.11 19.02
CA ASN A 250 -1.18 8.50 20.26
C ASN A 250 -0.46 9.84 20.09
N ASN A 251 -0.15 10.50 21.22
CA ASN A 251 0.62 11.75 21.25
C ASN A 251 0.02 12.88 20.39
N GLY A 252 -1.31 12.87 20.20
CA GLY A 252 -2.03 13.86 19.39
C GLY A 252 -1.82 13.73 17.89
N ARG A 253 -1.19 12.63 17.42
CA ARG A 253 -0.95 12.36 16.01
C ARG A 253 -2.26 12.11 15.27
N LYS A 254 -2.27 12.44 13.99
CA LYS A 254 -3.36 12.17 13.06
C LYS A 254 -2.80 11.40 11.87
N TYR A 255 -3.59 10.50 11.33
CA TYR A 255 -3.17 9.63 10.24
C TYR A 255 -4.27 9.49 9.19
N LEU A 256 -3.85 9.20 7.97
CA LEU A 256 -4.73 8.77 6.89
C LEU A 256 -4.44 7.28 6.64
N LEU A 257 -5.47 6.45 6.82
CA LEU A 257 -5.38 5.00 6.71
C LEU A 257 -6.30 4.51 5.58
N PRO A 258 -5.87 3.53 4.76
CA PRO A 258 -6.70 3.00 3.68
C PRO A 258 -7.94 2.29 4.24
N ALA A 259 -9.03 2.33 3.50
CA ALA A 259 -10.15 1.44 3.72
C ALA A 259 -9.72 -0.03 3.58
N LEU A 260 -10.42 -0.91 4.29
CA LEU A 260 -10.26 -2.35 4.15
C LEU A 260 -11.49 -2.93 3.46
N TYR A 261 -11.27 -3.90 2.58
CA TYR A 261 -12.35 -4.65 1.98
C TYR A 261 -13.04 -5.51 3.03
N ASP A 262 -14.33 -5.29 3.21
CA ASP A 262 -15.19 -6.07 4.09
C ASP A 262 -15.92 -7.14 3.27
N PRO A 263 -15.58 -8.44 3.44
CA PRO A 263 -16.21 -9.51 2.69
C PRO A 263 -17.69 -9.70 3.03
N SER A 264 -18.17 -9.19 4.18
CA SER A 264 -19.58 -9.31 4.58
C SER A 264 -20.48 -8.34 3.81
N THR A 265 -19.97 -7.15 3.49
CA THR A 265 -20.68 -6.12 2.73
C THR A 265 -20.25 -6.06 1.25
N SER A 266 -19.19 -6.79 0.89
CA SER A 266 -18.57 -6.75 -0.44
C SER A 266 -18.19 -5.34 -0.89
N ALA A 267 -17.69 -4.54 0.05
CA ALA A 267 -17.35 -3.14 -0.17
C ALA A 267 -16.11 -2.72 0.63
N CYS A 268 -15.47 -1.63 0.20
CA CYS A 268 -14.42 -0.98 0.96
C CYS A 268 -15.01 -0.18 2.12
N SER A 269 -14.59 -0.50 3.33
CA SER A 269 -15.01 0.20 4.55
C SER A 269 -13.92 1.16 5.03
N PRO A 270 -14.05 2.47 4.78
CA PRO A 270 -13.19 3.48 5.40
C PRO A 270 -13.52 3.66 6.89
N LEU A 271 -12.68 4.41 7.60
CA LEU A 271 -12.92 4.76 9.01
C LEU A 271 -13.94 5.90 9.19
N VAL A 272 -14.17 6.69 8.14
CA VAL A 272 -15.06 7.87 8.12
C VAL A 272 -15.91 7.93 6.84
#